data_AF-A0A917ZPX6-F1
#
_entry.id   AF-A0A917ZPX6-F1
#
_cell.length_a   1.000
_cell.length_b   1.000
_cell.length_c   1.000
_cell.angle_alpha   90.00
_cell.angle_beta   90.00
_cell.angle_gamma   90.00
#
_symmetry.space_group_name_H-M   'P 1'
#
loop_
_entity.id
_entity.type
_entity.pdbx_description
1 polymer ?
#
loop_
_entity_poly.entity_id
_entity_poly.type
_entity_poly.pdbx_seq_one_letter_code
_entity_poly.pdbx_strand_id
1 'polypeptide(L)'
;MTGKEPRPESMGKDDSMQRSRTAAIALAATALVATAGTAAADAGDPAPGKGADRVSAGGKKPAGDGARALCRRAPRIDRRIDRALERLRGPASERGSIARLEKRVDRAKAAGHDAVETFLNDKLTFRKSLVTTLKERKKDLAEVKDWCESHNNGATA
;
A
#
# COMPACT_ATOMS: atom_id res chain seq x y z
N MET A 1 24.06 48.98 -48.26
CA MET A 1 22.60 49.06 -48.38
C MET A 1 22.01 48.03 -47.43
N THR A 2 21.96 48.31 -46.12
CA THR A 2 20.76 48.81 -45.40
C THR A 2 19.57 47.87 -45.63
N GLY A 3 19.17 46.93 -44.77
CA GLY A 3 19.14 46.96 -43.31
C GLY A 3 17.72 47.33 -42.86
N LYS A 4 16.96 46.38 -42.29
CA LYS A 4 16.00 46.61 -41.19
C LYS A 4 15.41 45.30 -40.66
N GLU A 5 15.91 44.83 -39.52
CA GLU A 5 15.04 44.35 -38.45
C GLU A 5 14.78 45.53 -37.50
N PRO A 6 13.65 45.53 -36.81
CA PRO A 6 13.78 45.43 -35.36
C PRO A 6 12.76 44.49 -34.66
N ARG A 7 13.34 43.88 -33.63
CA ARG A 7 12.91 43.26 -32.36
C ARG A 7 11.66 43.83 -31.60
N PRO A 8 11.25 43.15 -30.50
CA PRO A 8 9.88 43.11 -29.94
C PRO A 8 9.61 44.09 -28.79
N GLU A 9 8.33 44.38 -28.53
CA GLU A 9 7.79 44.97 -27.29
C GLU A 9 6.75 43.99 -26.71
N SER A 10 6.88 43.40 -25.51
CA SER A 10 7.02 43.93 -24.14
C SER A 10 5.73 44.50 -23.53
N MET A 11 5.53 44.13 -22.25
CA MET A 11 4.74 44.81 -21.22
C MET A 11 3.26 44.45 -21.05
N GLY A 12 3.05 43.40 -20.25
CA GLY A 12 2.08 43.42 -19.15
C GLY A 12 2.81 43.09 -17.85
N LYS A 13 3.40 44.10 -17.20
CA LYS A 13 4.00 44.00 -15.87
C LYS A 13 2.95 44.33 -14.80
N ASP A 14 2.84 43.41 -13.85
CA ASP A 14 2.77 43.66 -12.41
C ASP A 14 1.73 44.65 -11.89
N ASP A 15 0.61 44.12 -11.39
CA ASP A 15 0.02 44.61 -10.14
C ASP A 15 0.25 43.57 -9.04
N SER A 16 1.40 43.75 -8.37
CA SER A 16 1.65 43.21 -7.04
C SER A 16 0.71 43.87 -6.04
N MET A 17 -0.22 43.11 -5.46
CA MET A 17 -0.66 43.40 -4.09
C MET A 17 -0.47 42.17 -3.23
N GLN A 18 0.65 42.25 -2.52
CA GLN A 18 1.04 41.44 -1.39
C GLN A 18 -0.12 41.20 -0.41
N ARG A 19 -0.34 39.94 -0.07
CA ARG A 19 -0.67 39.57 1.31
C ARG A 19 0.25 38.45 1.77
N SER A 20 1.49 38.85 1.99
CA SER A 20 2.37 38.28 2.99
C SER A 20 1.61 38.20 4.31
N ARG A 21 1.35 36.99 4.79
CA ARG A 21 1.16 36.72 6.22
C ARG A 21 2.01 35.51 6.58
N THR A 22 3.30 35.79 6.72
CA THR A 22 4.14 35.14 7.71
C THR A 22 3.46 35.27 9.09
N ALA A 23 3.12 34.14 9.71
CA ALA A 23 2.95 34.07 11.14
C ALA A 23 3.85 32.93 11.65
N ALA A 24 4.89 33.34 12.35
CA ALA A 24 5.88 32.51 12.99
C ALA A 24 5.30 31.79 14.23
N ILE A 25 5.83 30.58 14.47
CA ILE A 25 6.24 29.98 15.74
C ILE A 25 5.32 30.19 16.97
N ALA A 26 4.81 29.07 17.49
CA ALA A 26 4.69 28.87 18.94
C ALA A 26 5.12 27.44 19.30
N LEU A 27 6.42 27.29 19.60
CA LEU A 27 6.95 26.19 20.40
C LEU A 27 6.42 26.38 21.83
N ALA A 28 5.38 25.64 22.20
CA ALA A 28 4.95 25.55 23.59
C ALA A 28 5.85 24.54 24.31
N ALA A 29 6.98 25.02 24.83
CA ALA A 29 7.78 24.32 25.82
C ALA A 29 7.07 24.45 27.18
N THR A 30 6.23 23.48 27.54
CA THR A 30 5.76 23.34 28.92
C THR A 30 6.86 22.70 29.76
N ALA A 31 7.65 23.56 30.39
CA ALA A 31 8.51 23.19 31.50
C ALA A 31 7.63 22.92 32.74
N LEU A 32 7.44 21.64 33.08
CA LEU A 32 6.97 21.26 34.40
C LEU A 32 8.20 21.00 35.27
N VAL A 33 8.38 21.92 36.22
CA VAL A 33 9.43 21.93 37.22
C VAL A 33 9.40 20.63 38.01
N ALA A 34 10.57 20.03 38.11
CA ALA A 34 10.89 18.87 38.90
C ALA A 34 10.63 19.13 40.40
N THR A 35 9.86 18.26 41.03
CA THR A 35 10.05 17.94 42.44
C THR A 35 11.22 16.97 42.54
N ALA A 36 12.33 17.45 43.07
CA ALA A 36 13.53 16.68 43.35
C ALA A 36 13.21 15.48 44.26
N GLY A 37 13.35 14.27 43.71
CA GLY A 37 13.60 13.05 44.47
C GLY A 37 14.99 12.57 44.10
N THR A 38 16.00 13.00 44.83
CA THR A 38 17.38 12.54 44.69
C THR A 38 17.51 11.13 45.27
N ALA A 39 17.84 10.14 44.44
CA ALA A 39 18.61 8.96 44.87
C ALA A 39 19.32 8.34 43.66
N ALA A 40 20.63 8.53 43.68
CA ALA A 40 21.76 7.86 43.02
C ALA A 40 21.53 6.87 41.85
N ALA A 41 22.37 7.07 40.83
CA ALA A 41 22.62 6.19 39.70
C ALA A 41 23.23 4.84 40.12
N ASP A 42 22.83 3.77 39.42
CA ASP A 42 23.75 2.71 39.03
C ASP A 42 23.36 2.16 37.65
N ALA A 43 24.36 1.74 36.89
CA ALA A 43 24.32 1.54 35.45
C ALA A 43 23.67 0.20 35.05
N GLY A 44 22.98 0.18 33.90
CA GLY A 44 22.74 -1.05 33.14
C GLY A 44 21.32 -1.28 32.63
N ASP A 45 21.26 -1.55 31.33
CA ASP A 45 20.22 -2.29 30.59
C ASP A 45 18.88 -1.63 30.18
N PRO A 46 18.35 -2.03 29.00
CA PRO A 46 17.42 -1.26 28.18
C PRO A 46 15.99 -1.39 28.67
N ALA A 47 15.26 -0.28 28.61
CA ALA A 47 13.84 -0.25 28.90
C ALA A 47 13.07 -1.14 27.88
N PRO A 48 12.22 -2.08 28.33
CA PRO A 48 11.34 -2.82 27.45
C PRO A 48 10.26 -1.87 26.93
N GLY A 49 10.26 -1.68 25.61
CA GLY A 49 9.20 -0.96 24.91
C GLY A 49 7.83 -1.56 25.25
N LYS A 50 6.95 -0.73 25.81
CA LYS A 50 5.51 -0.94 25.87
C LYS A 50 4.97 -0.94 24.43
N GLY A 51 5.17 -2.06 23.73
CA GLY A 51 4.86 -2.21 22.32
C GLY A 51 4.72 -3.67 21.91
N ALA A 52 4.20 -4.51 22.81
CA ALA A 52 3.75 -5.85 22.48
C ALA A 52 2.39 -6.08 23.13
N ASP A 53 1.49 -6.70 22.36
CA ASP A 53 0.28 -7.37 22.82
C ASP A 53 -0.89 -6.50 23.29
N ARG A 54 -1.53 -5.79 22.36
CA ARG A 54 -3.00 -5.71 22.41
C ARG A 54 -3.61 -6.94 21.76
N VAL A 55 -3.37 -8.12 22.34
CA VAL A 55 -4.39 -9.18 22.26
C VAL A 55 -5.52 -8.68 23.14
N SER A 56 -6.61 -8.23 22.52
CA SER A 56 -7.83 -7.94 23.25
C SER A 56 -8.35 -9.26 23.82
N ALA A 57 -7.89 -9.59 25.03
CA ALA A 57 -8.37 -10.70 25.85
C ALA A 57 -9.76 -10.33 26.42
N GLY A 58 -10.73 -10.24 25.52
CA GLY A 58 -12.12 -9.92 25.85
C GLY A 58 -13.12 -10.36 24.78
N GLY A 59 -12.66 -10.90 23.65
CA GLY A 59 -13.53 -11.56 22.68
C GLY A 59 -13.72 -13.02 23.05
N LYS A 60 -14.98 -13.48 23.20
CA LYS A 60 -15.27 -14.92 23.23
C LYS A 60 -14.56 -15.58 22.05
N LYS A 61 -13.77 -16.65 22.28
CA LYS A 61 -13.22 -17.47 21.19
C LYS A 61 -14.37 -17.78 20.24
N PRO A 62 -14.21 -17.60 18.91
CA PRO A 62 -15.24 -18.00 17.96
C PRO A 62 -15.62 -19.46 18.27
N ALA A 63 -16.89 -19.70 18.58
CA ALA A 63 -17.37 -21.06 18.71
C ALA A 63 -17.33 -21.70 17.32
N GLY A 64 -16.62 -22.82 17.19
CA GLY A 64 -16.49 -23.59 15.95
C GLY A 64 -15.18 -23.39 15.16
N ASP A 65 -15.03 -24.18 14.10
CA ASP A 65 -13.89 -24.24 13.19
C ASP A 65 -13.79 -23.05 12.20
N GLY A 66 -14.77 -22.15 12.22
CA GLY A 66 -14.85 -21.00 11.33
C GLY A 66 -15.47 -21.29 9.95
N ALA A 67 -15.93 -22.51 9.67
CA ALA A 67 -16.50 -22.93 8.40
C ALA A 67 -17.66 -22.03 7.96
N ARG A 68 -18.61 -21.74 8.87
CA ARG A 68 -19.74 -20.83 8.60
C ARG A 68 -19.29 -19.45 8.08
N ALA A 69 -18.23 -18.91 8.67
CA ALA A 69 -17.71 -17.61 8.27
C ALA A 69 -16.95 -17.68 6.94
N LEU A 70 -16.30 -18.81 6.64
CA LEU A 70 -15.67 -19.06 5.35
C LEU A 70 -16.72 -19.18 4.25
N CYS A 71 -17.75 -20.02 4.44
CA CYS A 71 -18.85 -20.22 3.48
C CYS A 71 -19.54 -18.91 3.11
N ARG A 72 -19.87 -18.07 4.10
CA ARG A 72 -20.43 -16.73 3.86
C ARG A 72 -19.51 -15.81 3.04
N ARG A 73 -18.19 -15.98 3.15
CA ARG A 73 -17.21 -15.12 2.47
C ARG A 73 -16.78 -15.66 1.11
N ALA A 74 -16.94 -16.96 0.85
CA ALA A 74 -16.42 -17.62 -0.34
C ALA A 74 -16.85 -16.93 -1.65
N PRO A 75 -18.13 -16.55 -1.88
CA PRO A 75 -18.53 -15.87 -3.12
C PRO A 75 -17.83 -14.51 -3.31
N ARG A 76 -17.55 -13.80 -2.21
CA ARG A 76 -16.86 -12.50 -2.26
C ARG A 76 -15.35 -12.67 -2.50
N ILE A 77 -14.75 -13.72 -1.98
CA ILE A 77 -13.34 -14.04 -2.21
C ILE A 77 -13.15 -14.37 -3.69
N ASP A 78 -14.03 -15.19 -4.27
CA ASP A 78 -13.99 -15.57 -5.67
C ASP A 78 -14.04 -14.36 -6.61
N ARG A 79 -15.02 -13.46 -6.43
CA ARG A 79 -15.09 -12.19 -7.18
C ARG A 79 -13.88 -11.27 -6.98
N ARG A 80 -13.15 -11.41 -5.88
CA ARG A 80 -11.90 -10.65 -5.66
C ARG A 80 -10.74 -11.27 -6.42
N ILE A 81 -10.67 -12.60 -6.48
CA ILE A 81 -9.68 -13.34 -7.26
C ILE A 81 -9.86 -13.02 -8.75
N ASP A 82 -11.10 -13.03 -9.25
CA ASP A 82 -11.38 -12.72 -10.65
C ASP A 82 -10.93 -11.31 -11.04
N ARG A 83 -11.33 -10.29 -10.28
CA ARG A 83 -10.88 -8.91 -10.51
C ARG A 83 -9.37 -8.73 -10.38
N ALA A 84 -8.70 -9.56 -9.57
CA ALA A 84 -7.25 -9.52 -9.47
C ALA A 84 -6.61 -10.13 -10.73
N LEU A 85 -7.13 -11.26 -11.21
CA LEU A 85 -6.67 -11.91 -12.45
C LEU A 85 -6.92 -11.02 -13.67
N GLU A 86 -8.09 -10.40 -13.79
CA GLU A 86 -8.42 -9.45 -14.85
C GLU A 86 -7.42 -8.29 -14.89
N ARG A 87 -7.18 -7.63 -13.74
CA ARG A 87 -6.22 -6.53 -13.64
C ARG A 87 -4.80 -6.96 -14.01
N LEU A 88 -4.36 -8.13 -13.57
CA LEU A 88 -3.03 -8.64 -13.88
C LEU A 88 -2.86 -8.91 -15.38
N ARG A 89 -3.91 -9.39 -16.06
CA ARG A 89 -3.95 -9.68 -17.50
C ARG A 89 -4.36 -8.47 -18.36
N GLY A 90 -4.68 -7.34 -17.73
CA GLY A 90 -5.11 -6.14 -18.42
C GLY A 90 -4.06 -5.56 -19.39
N PRO A 91 -4.44 -4.59 -20.22
CA PRO A 91 -3.55 -3.98 -21.20
C PRO A 91 -2.45 -3.13 -20.55
N ALA A 92 -1.45 -2.71 -21.33
CA ALA A 92 -0.34 -1.87 -20.84
C ALA A 92 -0.77 -0.46 -20.36
N SER A 93 -1.98 -0.02 -20.69
CA SER A 93 -2.58 1.21 -20.15
C SER A 93 -3.05 1.05 -18.70
N GLU A 94 -3.34 -0.17 -18.25
CA GLU A 94 -3.90 -0.42 -16.93
C GLU A 94 -2.83 -0.44 -15.84
N ARG A 95 -3.11 0.25 -14.73
CA ARG A 95 -2.23 0.22 -13.56
C ARG A 95 -2.29 -1.15 -12.89
N GLY A 96 -1.15 -1.83 -12.90
CA GLY A 96 -1.00 -3.12 -12.24
C GLY A 96 -1.14 -4.32 -13.18
N SER A 97 -1.32 -4.10 -14.47
CA SER A 97 -1.14 -5.17 -15.43
C SER A 97 0.32 -5.58 -15.55
N ILE A 98 0.52 -6.84 -15.93
CA ILE A 98 1.83 -7.39 -16.29
C ILE A 98 2.37 -6.63 -17.52
N ALA A 99 1.53 -6.42 -18.54
CA ALA A 99 1.91 -5.72 -19.76
C ALA A 99 2.44 -4.30 -19.51
N ARG A 100 1.84 -3.55 -18.57
CA ARG A 100 2.35 -2.21 -18.21
C ARG A 100 3.71 -2.29 -17.52
N LEU A 101 3.92 -3.32 -16.70
CA LEU A 101 5.17 -3.50 -15.98
C LEU A 101 6.30 -3.94 -16.93
N GLU A 102 6.02 -4.81 -17.89
CA GLU A 102 6.94 -5.18 -18.98
C GLU A 102 7.40 -3.95 -19.75
N LYS A 103 6.47 -3.10 -20.21
CA LYS A 103 6.82 -1.82 -20.87
C LYS A 103 7.66 -0.87 -19.99
N ARG A 104 7.62 -1.01 -18.66
CA ARG A 104 8.48 -0.22 -17.76
C ARG A 104 9.87 -0.83 -17.63
N VAL A 105 9.98 -2.15 -17.61
CA VAL A 105 11.26 -2.87 -17.70
C VAL A 105 11.96 -2.47 -18.99
N ASP A 106 11.28 -2.57 -20.14
CA ASP A 106 11.86 -2.27 -21.45
C ASP A 106 12.39 -0.82 -21.53
N ARG A 107 11.66 0.13 -20.94
CA ARG A 107 12.10 1.53 -20.88
C ARG A 107 13.29 1.75 -19.96
N ALA A 108 13.35 1.05 -18.83
CA ALA A 108 14.50 1.14 -17.93
C ALA A 108 15.75 0.56 -18.60
N LYS A 109 15.59 -0.59 -19.27
CA LYS A 109 16.64 -1.23 -20.05
C LYS A 109 17.15 -0.35 -21.19
N ALA A 110 16.26 0.22 -21.98
CA ALA A 110 16.61 1.12 -23.08
C ALA A 110 17.32 2.41 -22.61
N ALA A 111 17.08 2.83 -21.36
CA ALA A 111 17.73 3.99 -20.75
C ALA A 111 19.04 3.63 -20.00
N GLY A 112 19.42 2.35 -19.92
CA GLY A 112 20.60 1.91 -19.14
C GLY A 112 20.43 2.07 -17.63
N HIS A 113 19.19 2.05 -17.13
CA HIS A 113 18.90 2.19 -15.69
C HIS A 113 18.88 0.82 -15.00
N ASP A 114 20.04 0.16 -14.87
CA ASP A 114 20.14 -1.25 -14.46
C ASP A 114 19.50 -1.56 -13.10
N ALA A 115 19.70 -0.69 -12.10
CA ALA A 115 19.09 -0.87 -10.78
C ALA A 115 17.55 -0.78 -10.83
N VAL A 116 17.03 0.10 -11.70
CA VAL A 116 15.58 0.24 -11.91
C VAL A 116 15.04 -0.95 -12.69
N GLU A 117 15.76 -1.40 -13.72
CA GLU A 117 15.41 -2.61 -14.47
C GLU A 117 15.31 -3.81 -13.54
N THR A 118 16.32 -4.02 -12.68
CA THR A 118 16.38 -5.15 -11.73
C THR A 118 15.18 -5.14 -10.81
N PHE A 119 14.91 -4.02 -10.13
CA PHE A 119 13.75 -3.88 -9.26
C PHE A 119 12.41 -4.10 -9.99
N LEU A 120 12.29 -3.65 -11.24
CA LEU A 120 11.09 -3.86 -12.03
C LEU A 120 10.93 -5.31 -12.48
N ASN A 121 12.03 -6.00 -12.80
CA ASN A 121 12.06 -7.42 -13.14
C ASN A 121 11.62 -8.29 -11.94
N ASP A 122 12.10 -8.02 -10.73
CA ASP A 122 11.66 -8.75 -9.54
C ASP A 122 10.15 -8.60 -9.31
N LYS A 123 9.65 -7.37 -9.49
CA LYS A 123 8.21 -7.09 -9.42
C LYS A 123 7.44 -7.78 -10.53
N LEU A 124 8.02 -7.91 -11.72
CA LEU A 124 7.41 -8.59 -12.85
C LEU A 124 7.30 -10.09 -12.56
N THR A 125 8.38 -10.71 -12.09
CA THR A 125 8.42 -12.10 -11.64
C THR A 125 7.38 -12.37 -10.57
N PHE A 126 7.30 -11.53 -9.54
CA PHE A 126 6.28 -11.65 -8.50
C PHE A 126 4.85 -11.51 -9.06
N ARG A 127 4.58 -10.55 -9.95
CA ARG A 127 3.25 -10.44 -10.56
C ARG A 127 2.89 -11.64 -11.43
N LYS A 128 3.87 -12.23 -12.14
CA LYS A 128 3.66 -13.44 -12.92
C LYS A 128 3.35 -14.64 -12.02
N SER A 129 4.05 -14.80 -10.90
CA SER A 129 3.77 -15.89 -9.95
C SER A 129 2.38 -15.76 -9.30
N LEU A 130 1.91 -14.54 -9.04
CA LEU A 130 0.55 -14.30 -8.53
C LEU A 130 -0.53 -14.88 -9.46
N VAL A 131 -0.33 -14.90 -10.78
CA VAL A 131 -1.33 -15.44 -11.71
C VAL A 131 -1.55 -16.93 -11.45
N THR A 132 -0.48 -17.69 -11.25
CA THR A 132 -0.55 -19.12 -10.95
C THR A 132 -1.20 -19.37 -9.60
N THR A 133 -0.73 -18.70 -8.54
CA THR A 133 -1.29 -18.84 -7.19
C THR A 133 -2.77 -18.44 -7.12
N LEU A 134 -3.19 -17.40 -7.86
CA LEU A 134 -4.60 -16.99 -7.88
C LEU A 134 -5.49 -17.98 -8.64
N LYS A 135 -4.98 -18.64 -9.69
CA LYS A 135 -5.72 -19.72 -10.38
C LYS A 135 -5.92 -20.93 -9.46
N GLU A 136 -4.88 -21.35 -8.75
CA GLU A 136 -4.95 -22.45 -7.78
C GLU A 136 -5.95 -22.12 -6.67
N ARG A 137 -5.84 -20.95 -6.04
CA ARG A 137 -6.80 -20.51 -5.02
C ARG A 137 -8.24 -20.45 -5.53
N LYS A 138 -8.45 -20.14 -6.81
CA LYS A 138 -9.79 -20.15 -7.40
C LYS A 138 -10.35 -21.58 -7.45
N LYS A 139 -9.51 -22.56 -7.81
CA LYS A 139 -9.88 -23.98 -7.81
C LYS A 139 -10.21 -24.44 -6.39
N ASP A 140 -9.33 -24.20 -5.43
CA ASP A 140 -9.55 -24.58 -4.03
C ASP A 140 -10.83 -23.95 -3.47
N LEU A 141 -11.12 -22.71 -3.85
CA LEU A 141 -12.33 -22.02 -3.42
C LEU A 141 -13.59 -22.60 -4.07
N ALA A 142 -13.51 -23.18 -5.25
CA ALA A 142 -14.63 -23.91 -5.86
C ALA A 142 -14.95 -25.15 -5.02
N GLU A 143 -13.94 -25.93 -4.63
CA GLU A 143 -14.11 -27.11 -3.77
C GLU A 143 -14.72 -26.71 -2.40
N VAL A 144 -14.30 -25.58 -1.83
CA VAL A 144 -14.90 -25.03 -0.60
C VAL A 144 -16.37 -24.65 -0.81
N LYS A 145 -16.74 -24.07 -1.96
CA LYS A 145 -18.15 -23.71 -2.24
C LYS A 145 -19.03 -24.95 -2.34
N ASP A 146 -18.57 -25.97 -3.06
CA ASP A 146 -19.28 -27.25 -3.20
C ASP A 146 -19.48 -27.93 -1.82
N TRP A 147 -18.45 -27.87 -0.96
CA TRP A 147 -18.57 -28.32 0.42
C TRP A 147 -19.59 -27.49 1.22
N CYS A 148 -19.57 -26.16 1.11
CA CYS A 148 -20.51 -25.30 1.80
C CYS A 148 -21.98 -25.58 1.41
N GLU A 149 -22.24 -25.86 0.14
CA GLU A 149 -23.59 -26.20 -0.35
C GLU A 149 -24.09 -27.52 0.22
N SER A 150 -23.21 -28.52 0.36
CA SER A 150 -23.55 -29.84 0.92
C SER A 150 -23.60 -29.88 2.46
N HIS A 151 -23.06 -28.87 3.16
CA HIS A 151 -22.90 -28.87 4.63
C HIS A 151 -23.63 -27.70 5.31
N ASN A 152 -24.85 -27.38 4.85
CA ASN A 152 -25.69 -26.33 5.45
C ASN A 152 -24.96 -24.98 5.62
N ASN A 153 -24.13 -24.59 4.64
CA ASN A 153 -23.29 -23.40 4.68
C ASN A 153 -22.33 -23.34 5.88
N GLY A 154 -21.85 -24.50 6.35
CA GLY A 154 -20.97 -24.63 7.51
C GLY A 154 -21.65 -24.28 8.82
N ALA A 155 -22.98 -24.38 8.90
CA ALA A 155 -23.68 -24.34 10.17
C ALA A 155 -23.32 -25.61 10.96
N THR A 156 -22.73 -25.44 12.14
CA THR A 156 -22.60 -26.54 13.11
C THR A 156 -24.01 -27.00 13.48
N ALA A 157 -24.25 -28.31 13.39
CA ALA A 157 -25.47 -28.93 13.93
C ALA A 157 -25.63 -28.63 15.43
#